data_AF-A0A7K8TJ92-F1
#
_entry.id   AF-A0A7K8TJ92-F1
#
_cell.length_a   1.000
_cell.length_b   1.000
_cell.length_c   1.000
_cell.angle_alpha   90.00
_cell.angle_beta   90.00
_cell.angle_gamma   90.00
#
_symmetry.space_group_name_H-M   'P 1'
#
loop_
_entity.id
_entity.type
_entity.pdbx_description
1 polymer ?
#
loop_
_entity_poly.entity_id
_entity_poly.type
_entity_poly.pdbx_seq_one_letter_code
_entity_poly.pdbx_strand_id
1 'polypeptide(L)'
;ENINQYLPKIPFTATWAFVATWDHVAYYGSTTNKGNTFQAALTTDTKKSFIILNYWDIQWTTGAASDGDPETGLGGTPAHAGFNSGDETNFYNIPGSQTDAIINITQTSNVNVPGRWVFQADDFKVPGVPTEVPKVPESNNCWL
;
A
#
# COMPACT_ATOMS: atom_id res chain seq x y z
N GLU A 1 -16.13 -4.57 -4.66
CA GLU A 1 -16.52 -3.33 -5.37
C GLU A 1 -15.98 -3.32 -6.79
N ASN A 2 -16.49 -2.41 -7.63
CA ASN A 2 -16.31 -2.45 -9.08
C ASN A 2 -15.22 -1.47 -9.55
N ILE A 3 -14.11 -1.99 -10.08
CA ILE A 3 -12.99 -1.21 -10.64
C ILE A 3 -13.45 -0.21 -11.70
N ASN A 4 -14.52 -0.52 -12.45
CA ASN A 4 -15.07 0.38 -13.47
C ASN A 4 -15.57 1.71 -12.90
N GLN A 5 -15.86 1.81 -11.60
CA GLN A 5 -16.21 3.08 -10.97
C GLN A 5 -15.00 4.01 -10.83
N TYR A 6 -13.81 3.45 -10.59
CA TYR A 6 -12.57 4.21 -10.40
C TYR A 6 -11.88 4.48 -11.74
N LEU A 7 -12.01 3.56 -12.70
CA LEU A 7 -11.34 3.57 -13.99
C LEU A 7 -12.33 3.37 -15.14
N PRO A 8 -13.25 4.32 -15.38
CA PRO A 8 -14.33 4.14 -16.36
C PRO A 8 -13.84 4.01 -17.81
N LYS A 9 -12.60 4.42 -18.10
CA LYS A 9 -11.96 4.28 -19.42
C LYS A 9 -11.32 2.91 -19.64
N ILE A 10 -11.24 2.07 -18.61
CA ILE A 10 -10.59 0.76 -18.65
C ILE A 10 -11.66 -0.29 -18.32
N PRO A 11 -12.37 -0.83 -19.33
CA PRO A 11 -13.40 -1.82 -19.09
C PRO A 11 -12.79 -3.07 -18.46
N PHE A 12 -13.33 -3.48 -17.33
CA PHE A 12 -12.83 -4.59 -16.53
C PHE A 12 -13.97 -5.44 -15.99
N THR A 13 -13.82 -6.75 -16.00
CA THR A 13 -14.73 -7.68 -15.32
C THR A 13 -13.88 -8.81 -14.77
N ALA A 14 -13.76 -8.85 -13.45
CA ALA A 14 -12.94 -9.85 -12.78
C ALA A 14 -13.42 -11.27 -13.13
N THR A 15 -12.51 -12.08 -13.64
CA THR A 15 -12.69 -13.53 -13.80
C THR A 15 -12.10 -14.28 -12.63
N TRP A 16 -11.12 -13.68 -11.93
CA TRP A 16 -10.49 -14.24 -10.74
C TRP A 16 -10.13 -13.15 -9.71
N ALA A 17 -10.11 -13.55 -8.44
CA ALA A 17 -9.61 -12.74 -7.35
C ALA A 17 -8.96 -13.60 -6.26
N PHE A 18 -7.88 -13.08 -5.68
CA PHE A 18 -7.32 -13.51 -4.41
C PHE A 18 -7.43 -12.38 -3.40
N VAL A 19 -7.81 -12.70 -2.18
CA VAL A 19 -8.00 -11.72 -1.10
C VAL A 19 -7.30 -12.23 0.16
N ALA A 20 -6.46 -11.40 0.74
CA ALA A 20 -5.85 -11.61 2.03
C ALA A 20 -6.25 -10.48 2.98
N THR A 21 -6.77 -10.84 4.14
CA THR A 21 -7.18 -9.89 5.19
C THR A 21 -6.36 -10.15 6.44
N TRP A 22 -5.80 -9.08 6.99
CA TRP A 22 -5.22 -9.05 8.31
C TRP A 22 -6.21 -8.33 9.20
N ASP A 23 -6.76 -9.06 10.16
CA ASP A 23 -7.74 -8.52 11.10
C ASP A 23 -7.10 -8.34 12.46
N HIS A 24 -7.11 -7.11 12.96
CA HIS A 24 -6.62 -6.71 14.27
C HIS A 24 -5.22 -7.27 14.61
N VAL A 25 -4.29 -7.19 13.64
CA VAL A 25 -2.93 -7.72 13.83
C VAL A 25 -2.10 -6.79 14.71
N ALA A 26 -1.51 -7.36 15.76
CA ALA A 26 -0.61 -6.65 16.66
C ALA A 26 0.78 -6.47 16.04
N TYR A 27 1.56 -5.55 16.59
CA TYR A 27 2.98 -5.37 16.25
C TYR A 27 3.87 -6.21 17.15
N TYR A 28 5.07 -6.50 16.64
CA TYR A 28 6.10 -7.18 17.41
C TYR A 28 6.48 -6.38 18.66
N GLY A 29 6.47 -7.05 19.81
CA GLY A 29 6.81 -6.43 21.10
C GLY A 29 5.71 -5.57 21.72
N SER A 30 4.48 -5.62 21.20
CA SER A 30 3.37 -4.86 21.77
C SER A 30 3.03 -5.32 23.19
N THR A 31 2.76 -4.35 24.06
CA THR A 31 2.23 -4.55 25.43
C THR A 31 0.77 -4.09 25.56
N THR A 32 0.13 -3.70 24.45
CA THR A 32 -1.26 -3.21 24.39
C THR A 32 -2.14 -4.06 23.46
N ASN A 33 -3.43 -3.72 23.38
CA ASN A 33 -4.40 -4.34 22.47
C ASN A 33 -4.57 -3.56 21.16
N LYS A 34 -3.56 -2.77 20.77
CA LYS A 34 -3.60 -2.04 19.49
C LYS A 34 -3.42 -3.02 18.34
N GLY A 35 -4.23 -2.85 17.30
CA GLY A 35 -4.21 -3.72 16.13
C GLY A 35 -4.43 -2.94 14.85
N ASN A 36 -3.86 -3.45 13.76
CA ASN A 36 -4.11 -2.94 12.42
C ASN A 36 -5.08 -3.90 11.70
N THR A 37 -6.04 -3.35 10.96
CA THR A 37 -6.92 -4.09 10.06
C THR A 37 -6.78 -3.53 8.64
N PHE A 38 -6.34 -4.39 7.73
CA PHE A 38 -6.13 -4.05 6.32
C PHE A 38 -6.30 -5.29 5.42
N GLN A 39 -6.43 -5.06 4.13
CA GLN A 39 -6.68 -6.11 3.15
C GLN A 39 -5.92 -5.82 1.84
N ALA A 40 -5.39 -6.87 1.24
CA ALA A 40 -4.91 -6.86 -0.13
C ALA A 40 -5.81 -7.74 -1.00
N ALA A 41 -6.19 -7.26 -2.17
CA ALA A 41 -6.87 -8.03 -3.20
C ALA A 41 -6.13 -7.93 -4.53
N LEU A 42 -5.88 -9.08 -5.14
CA LEU A 42 -5.35 -9.21 -6.49
C LEU A 42 -6.46 -9.74 -7.37
N THR A 43 -6.78 -9.05 -8.45
CA THR A 43 -7.87 -9.46 -9.35
C THR A 43 -7.48 -9.30 -10.79
N THR A 44 -7.99 -10.19 -11.65
CA THR A 44 -7.70 -10.17 -13.08
C THR A 44 -8.91 -10.52 -13.91
N ASP A 45 -8.98 -10.00 -15.13
CA ASP A 45 -9.90 -10.45 -16.19
C ASP A 45 -9.20 -11.41 -17.19
N THR A 46 -8.03 -11.94 -16.82
CA THR A 46 -7.02 -12.67 -17.63
C THR A 46 -6.14 -11.82 -18.54
N LYS A 47 -6.49 -10.56 -18.79
CA LYS A 47 -5.68 -9.63 -19.60
C LYS A 47 -5.18 -8.46 -18.78
N LYS A 48 -6.05 -7.89 -17.95
CA LYS A 48 -5.77 -6.80 -17.02
C LYS A 48 -5.78 -7.32 -15.60
N SER A 49 -4.86 -6.80 -14.80
CA SER A 49 -4.66 -7.22 -13.43
C SER A 49 -4.56 -6.00 -12.53
N PHE A 50 -5.21 -6.06 -11.37
CA PHE A 50 -5.24 -4.96 -10.42
C PHE A 50 -4.82 -5.41 -9.03
N ILE A 51 -4.05 -4.54 -8.37
CA ILE A 51 -3.74 -4.60 -6.94
C ILE A 51 -4.67 -3.60 -6.25
N ILE A 52 -5.43 -4.07 -5.26
CA ILE A 52 -6.27 -3.23 -4.41
C ILE A 52 -5.78 -3.39 -2.98
N LEU A 53 -5.39 -2.28 -2.35
CA LEU A 53 -5.02 -2.23 -0.94
C LEU A 53 -6.07 -1.41 -0.20
N ASN A 54 -6.64 -1.99 0.85
CA ASN A 54 -7.66 -1.38 1.70
C ASN A 54 -7.13 -1.28 3.13
N TYR A 55 -7.16 -0.08 3.70
CA TYR A 55 -6.76 0.21 5.08
C TYR A 55 -7.98 0.70 5.83
N TRP A 56 -8.34 0.02 6.92
CA TRP A 56 -9.54 0.33 7.70
C TRP A 56 -9.19 0.98 9.04
N ASP A 57 -8.45 0.25 9.89
CA ASP A 57 -8.02 0.72 11.20
C ASP A 57 -6.51 0.53 11.30
N ILE A 58 -5.76 1.61 11.49
CA ILE A 58 -4.30 1.61 11.57
C ILE A 58 -3.92 2.37 12.83
N GLN A 59 -3.46 1.64 13.83
CA GLN A 59 -3.19 2.13 15.18
C GLN A 59 -1.70 2.12 15.54
N TRP A 60 -0.88 1.46 14.74
CA TRP A 60 0.55 1.34 14.92
C TRP A 60 1.26 1.33 13.56
N THR A 61 2.52 1.76 13.53
CA THR A 61 3.36 1.77 12.33
C THR A 61 4.72 1.13 12.56
N THR A 62 5.11 0.88 13.81
CA THR A 62 6.45 0.41 14.17
C THR A 62 6.38 -0.64 15.26
N GLY A 63 7.16 -1.72 15.13
CA GLY A 63 7.38 -2.69 16.19
C GLY A 63 8.65 -2.41 17.00
N ALA A 64 8.79 -3.07 18.16
CA ALA A 64 9.95 -2.88 19.03
C ALA A 64 11.30 -3.24 18.37
N ALA A 65 11.29 -4.14 17.37
CA ALA A 65 12.49 -4.49 16.59
C ALA A 65 12.95 -3.37 15.63
N SER A 66 12.14 -2.32 15.46
CA SER A 66 12.41 -1.16 14.63
C SER A 66 12.43 0.12 15.46
N ASP A 67 12.82 0.00 16.74
CA ASP A 67 12.85 1.09 17.73
C ASP A 67 11.49 1.72 18.04
N GLY A 68 10.40 1.00 17.78
CA GLY A 68 9.05 1.42 18.13
C GLY A 68 8.76 1.30 19.63
N ASP A 69 7.95 2.23 20.14
CA ASP A 69 7.50 2.20 21.52
C ASP A 69 6.51 1.03 21.76
N PRO A 70 6.72 0.17 22.78
CA PRO A 70 5.90 -1.02 23.04
C PRO A 70 4.43 -0.75 23.37
N GLU A 71 4.10 0.44 23.86
CA GLU A 71 2.74 0.80 24.29
C GLU A 71 1.94 1.41 23.12
N THR A 72 2.60 2.26 22.33
CA THR A 72 1.97 3.05 21.26
C THR A 72 2.14 2.44 19.88
N GLY A 73 3.22 1.68 19.62
CA GLY A 73 3.56 1.15 18.30
C GLY A 73 4.03 2.22 17.32
N LEU A 74 4.65 3.30 17.81
CA LEU A 74 5.10 4.48 17.04
C LEU A 74 6.54 4.87 17.41
N GLY A 75 7.13 5.84 16.68
CA GLY A 75 8.35 6.57 17.07
C GLY A 75 9.68 6.04 16.53
N GLY A 76 9.76 4.77 16.13
CA GLY A 76 10.93 4.19 15.46
C GLY A 76 10.87 4.29 13.94
N THR A 77 11.36 3.29 13.20
CA THR A 77 11.29 3.24 11.72
C THR A 77 9.90 2.80 11.26
N PRO A 78 9.07 3.69 10.67
CA PRO A 78 7.67 3.36 10.37
C PRO A 78 7.51 2.40 9.19
N ALA A 79 6.37 1.73 9.15
CA ALA A 79 6.00 0.77 8.12
C ALA A 79 6.04 1.36 6.70
N HIS A 80 6.27 0.47 5.74
CA HIS A 80 6.21 0.75 4.32
C HIS A 80 4.90 0.20 3.74
N ALA A 81 4.15 1.02 3.01
CA ALA A 81 2.94 0.59 2.32
C ALA A 81 3.07 0.80 0.81
N GLY A 82 2.68 -0.22 0.03
CA GLY A 82 2.85 -0.18 -1.41
C GLY A 82 3.01 -1.56 -2.02
N PHE A 83 3.65 -1.63 -3.17
CA PHE A 83 4.03 -2.88 -3.81
C PHE A 83 5.37 -2.74 -4.52
N ASN A 84 6.04 -3.87 -4.74
CA ASN A 84 7.29 -3.97 -5.48
C ASN A 84 7.31 -5.33 -6.19
N SER A 85 7.55 -5.34 -7.50
CA SER A 85 7.64 -6.56 -8.32
C SER A 85 8.98 -7.31 -8.18
N GLY A 86 9.97 -6.70 -7.54
CA GLY A 86 11.33 -7.24 -7.42
C GLY A 86 12.22 -7.02 -8.65
N ASP A 87 11.78 -6.21 -9.62
CA ASP A 87 12.53 -5.89 -10.84
C ASP A 87 13.20 -4.51 -10.83
N GLU A 88 13.23 -3.85 -9.67
CA GLU A 88 13.77 -2.49 -9.43
C GLU A 88 13.02 -1.35 -10.16
N THR A 89 12.07 -1.65 -11.05
CA THR A 89 11.40 -0.65 -11.91
C THR A 89 9.91 -0.51 -11.61
N ASN A 90 9.22 -1.60 -11.27
CA ASN A 90 7.79 -1.62 -11.03
C ASN A 90 7.50 -1.70 -9.53
N PHE A 91 7.57 -0.54 -8.88
CA PHE A 91 7.18 -0.39 -7.48
C PHE A 91 6.43 0.92 -7.29
N TYR A 92 5.63 0.97 -6.23
CA TYR A 92 4.98 2.19 -5.78
C TYR A 92 4.96 2.26 -4.27
N ASN A 93 5.47 3.38 -3.75
CA ASN A 93 5.43 3.70 -2.32
C ASN A 93 4.26 4.65 -2.09
N ILE A 94 3.31 4.24 -1.26
CA ILE A 94 2.18 5.11 -0.90
C ILE A 94 2.73 6.34 -0.16
N PRO A 95 2.25 7.57 -0.47
CA PRO A 95 2.67 8.78 0.21
C PRO A 95 2.63 8.64 1.74
N GLY A 96 3.73 9.06 2.38
CA GLY A 96 3.92 8.92 3.83
C GLY A 96 4.63 7.63 4.25
N SER A 97 4.84 6.64 3.37
CA SER A 97 5.56 5.40 3.71
C SER A 97 6.94 5.68 4.31
N GLN A 98 7.33 4.88 5.31
CA GLN A 98 8.56 5.07 6.10
C GLN A 98 8.66 6.43 6.82
N THR A 99 7.54 7.12 7.02
CA THR A 99 7.48 8.33 7.84
C THR A 99 6.30 8.25 8.80
N ASP A 100 6.29 9.07 9.84
CA ASP A 100 5.17 9.11 10.80
C ASP A 100 3.82 9.40 10.14
N ALA A 101 3.81 10.02 8.97
CA ALA A 101 2.59 10.30 8.21
C ALA A 101 1.86 9.03 7.75
N ILE A 102 2.52 7.86 7.68
CA ILE A 102 1.90 6.62 7.22
C ILE A 102 0.74 6.15 8.12
N ILE A 103 0.70 6.59 9.37
CA ILE A 103 -0.43 6.33 10.28
C ILE A 103 -1.77 6.83 9.69
N ASN A 104 -1.74 7.87 8.85
CA ASN A 104 -2.92 8.48 8.25
C ASN A 104 -3.36 7.81 6.94
N ILE A 105 -2.83 6.64 6.58
CA ILE A 105 -3.13 5.95 5.31
C ILE A 105 -4.63 5.64 5.11
N THR A 106 -5.40 5.54 6.20
CA THR A 106 -6.86 5.37 6.17
C THR A 106 -7.61 6.57 5.59
N GLN A 107 -6.95 7.74 5.49
CA GLN A 107 -7.51 8.99 4.97
C GLN A 107 -7.03 9.31 3.55
N THR A 108 -6.00 8.62 3.06
CA THR A 108 -5.39 8.88 1.74
C THR A 108 -5.88 7.88 0.70
N SER A 109 -5.80 8.25 -0.59
CA SER A 109 -6.27 7.42 -1.70
C SER A 109 -5.78 7.96 -3.04
N ASN A 110 -5.69 7.08 -4.05
CA ASN A 110 -5.54 7.47 -5.46
C ASN A 110 -6.83 7.32 -6.30
N VAL A 111 -7.92 6.87 -5.68
CA VAL A 111 -9.23 6.66 -6.32
C VAL A 111 -10.36 7.42 -5.62
N ASN A 112 -10.03 8.41 -4.79
CA ASN A 112 -10.97 9.23 -4.02
C ASN A 112 -11.88 8.42 -3.08
N VAL A 113 -11.40 7.27 -2.60
CA VAL A 113 -12.06 6.46 -1.57
C VAL A 113 -11.06 6.34 -0.40
N PRO A 114 -11.27 7.02 0.74
CA PRO A 114 -10.34 7.00 1.86
C PRO A 114 -9.90 5.58 2.25
N GLY A 115 -8.60 5.38 2.42
CA GLY A 115 -8.02 4.09 2.79
C GLY A 115 -7.90 3.10 1.64
N ARG A 116 -8.36 3.43 0.43
CA ARG A 116 -8.26 2.56 -0.74
C ARG A 116 -7.24 3.06 -1.74
N TRP A 117 -6.38 2.12 -2.15
CA TRP A 117 -5.38 2.29 -3.18
C TRP A 117 -5.56 1.23 -4.26
N VAL A 118 -5.61 1.66 -5.53
CA VAL A 118 -5.83 0.76 -6.68
C VAL A 118 -4.76 0.98 -7.74
N PHE A 119 -4.09 -0.08 -8.17
CA PHE A 119 -3.02 -0.03 -9.16
C PHE A 119 -3.29 -1.03 -10.28
N GLN A 120 -3.10 -0.62 -11.53
CA GLN A 120 -3.05 -1.56 -12.64
C GLN A 120 -1.64 -2.17 -12.70
N ALA A 121 -1.55 -3.49 -12.69
CA ALA A 121 -0.30 -4.24 -12.58
C ALA A 121 0.18 -4.88 -13.90
N ASP A 122 -0.72 -5.10 -14.87
CA ASP A 122 -0.36 -5.65 -16.20
C ASP A 122 0.33 -4.63 -17.12
N ASP A 123 0.06 -3.34 -16.90
CA ASP A 123 0.65 -2.20 -17.60
C ASP A 123 0.72 -1.10 -16.54
N PHE A 124 1.86 -1.01 -15.84
CA PHE A 124 1.98 -0.23 -14.61
C PHE A 124 1.51 1.21 -14.82
N LYS A 125 0.34 1.51 -14.25
CA LYS A 125 -0.31 2.81 -14.31
C LYS A 125 -0.77 3.17 -12.91
N VAL A 126 -0.36 4.34 -12.46
CA VAL A 126 -0.83 4.95 -11.21
C VAL A 126 -1.91 5.98 -11.56
N PRO A 127 -3.20 5.71 -11.28
CA PRO A 127 -4.25 6.69 -11.46
C PRO A 127 -4.00 7.94 -10.61
N GLY A 128 -4.22 9.13 -11.17
CA GLY A 128 -4.15 10.39 -10.41
C GLY A 128 -2.74 10.94 -10.14
N VAL A 129 -1.69 10.26 -10.60
CA VAL A 129 -0.30 10.77 -10.57
C VAL A 129 0.16 10.98 -12.03
N PRO A 130 0.73 12.15 -12.38
CA PRO A 130 1.35 12.33 -13.69
C PRO A 130 2.41 11.25 -13.90
N THR A 131 2.31 10.50 -15.00
CA THR A 131 3.35 9.57 -15.46
C THR A 131 4.54 10.36 -16.01
N GLU A 132 5.22 11.13 -15.15
CA GLU A 132 6.59 11.52 -15.44
C GLU A 132 7.47 10.34 -15.06
N VAL A 133 8.21 9.84 -16.06
CA VAL A 133 9.25 8.83 -15.83
C VAL A 133 10.21 9.42 -14.78
N PRO A 134 10.47 8.72 -13.66
CA PRO A 134 11.45 9.20 -12.69
C PRO A 134 12.78 9.44 -13.41
N LYS A 135 13.24 10.70 -13.44
CA LYS A 135 14.62 10.99 -13.80
C LYS A 135 15.48 10.35 -12.71
N VAL A 136 16.06 9.20 -13.02
CA VAL A 136 17.06 8.55 -12.16
C VAL A 136 18.16 9.59 -11.89
N PRO A 137 18.35 10.04 -10.65
CA PRO A 137 19.51 10.85 -10.31
C PRO A 137 20.75 9.95 -10.49
N GLU A 138 21.76 10.44 -11.19
CA GLU A 138 23.09 9.80 -11.24
C GLU A 138 23.72 9.88 -9.84
N SER A 139 23.30 9.02 -8.93
CA SER A 139 23.99 8.79 -7.66
C SER A 139 24.11 7.29 -7.45
N ASN A 140 25.33 6.78 -7.61
CA ASN A 140 25.72 5.37 -7.50
C ASN A 140 25.65 4.78 -6.09
N ASN A 141 24.68 5.17 -5.26
CA ASN A 141 24.51 4.58 -3.93
C ASN A 141 23.08 4.06 -3.78
N CYS A 142 22.83 2.91 -4.41
CA CYS A 142 21.80 1.99 -3.98
C CYS A 142 22.49 0.74 -3.45
N TRP A 143 22.07 0.31 -2.24
CA TRP A 143 22.51 -0.86 -1.48
C TRP A 143 23.73 -0.69 -0.56
N LEU A 144 23.49 -0.03 0.59
CA LEU A 144 23.67 -0.56 1.98
C LEU A 144 23.34 0.52 3.00
#